data_AF-A0A7C5TVJ6-F1
#
_entry.id   AF-A0A7C5TVJ6-F1
#
_cell.length_a   1.000
_cell.length_b   1.000
_cell.length_c   1.000
_cell.angle_alpha   90.00
_cell.angle_beta   90.00
_cell.angle_gamma   90.00
#
_symmetry.space_group_name_H-M   'P 1'
#
loop_
_entity.id
_entity.type
_entity.pdbx_description
1 polymer ?
#
loop_
_entity_poly.entity_id
_entity_poly.type
_entity_poly.pdbx_seq_one_letter_code
_entity_poly.pdbx_strand_id
1 'polypeptide(L)'
;MPYVRDDLTPFRRRALVLVLVIAAGLGALELRFLDLQILSGAYWHRLAENNRLRRVPLPGPRGRIYDARGRVLADNRPSYRLLLYPAEARNLGETVLFLARLGVGTAAELNARIRAPGRQPMAPVLISPSLRWEDVTRIRARQTDHPELVVVDGFRRWYPQGPLTAHAVGHLRLVSRKELRAQSGLDPDTLVGATGIEALAEKELAGVPGQRRVVVSAVGRVLGIVDETP
;
A
#
# COMPACT_ATOMS: atom_id res chain seq x y z
N MET A 1 14.88 34.48 77.51
CA MET A 1 14.26 33.90 76.30
C MET A 1 15.27 32.91 75.70
N PRO A 2 15.20 31.60 76.03
CA PRO A 2 16.11 30.63 75.44
C PRO A 2 15.65 30.31 74.00
N TYR A 3 16.59 30.41 73.06
CA TYR A 3 16.42 30.07 71.65
C TYR A 3 16.23 28.54 71.54
N VAL A 4 14.99 28.07 71.37
CA VAL A 4 14.72 26.66 71.04
C VAL A 4 15.36 26.41 69.68
N ARG A 5 16.49 25.69 69.67
CA ARG A 5 17.05 25.18 68.41
C ARG A 5 16.08 24.11 67.93
N ASP A 6 15.25 24.45 66.96
CA ASP A 6 14.45 23.45 66.26
C ASP A 6 15.40 22.37 65.71
N ASP A 7 15.28 21.16 66.26
CA ASP A 7 16.07 20.03 65.78
C ASP A 7 15.54 19.65 64.39
N LEU A 8 16.23 20.11 63.36
CA LEU A 8 15.89 19.88 61.95
C LEU A 8 16.30 18.47 61.48
N THR A 9 16.92 17.63 62.31
CA THR A 9 17.36 16.28 61.93
C THR A 9 16.22 15.37 61.45
N PRO A 10 15.03 15.29 62.10
CA PRO A 10 13.90 14.52 61.57
C PRO A 10 13.40 15.04 60.22
N PHE A 11 13.39 16.36 60.02
CA PHE A 11 13.00 16.97 58.74
C PHE A 11 13.99 16.63 57.63
N ARG A 12 15.30 16.78 57.89
CA ARG A 12 16.38 16.42 56.94
C ARG A 12 16.35 14.94 56.56
N ARG A 13 16.09 14.05 57.52
CA ARG A 13 15.96 12.61 57.25
C ARG A 13 14.77 12.29 56.35
N ARG A 14 13.60 12.90 56.60
CA ARG A 14 12.40 12.72 55.76
C ARG A 14 12.62 13.28 54.35
N ALA A 15 13.24 14.45 54.23
CA ALA A 15 13.60 15.04 52.95
C ALA A 15 14.59 14.16 52.16
N LEU A 16 15.61 13.62 52.82
CA LEU A 16 16.57 12.69 52.20
C LEU A 16 15.86 11.43 51.67
N VAL A 17 14.99 10.83 52.47
CA VAL A 17 14.21 9.65 52.05
C VAL A 17 13.35 9.96 50.83
N LEU A 18 12.67 11.11 50.83
CA LEU A 18 11.87 11.54 49.68
C LEU A 18 12.73 11.73 48.42
N VAL A 19 13.89 12.38 48.54
CA VAL A 19 14.83 12.55 47.42
C VAL A 19 15.32 11.22 46.89
N LEU A 20 15.65 10.26 47.76
CA LEU A 20 16.08 8.92 47.36
C LEU A 20 14.98 8.15 46.64
N VAL A 21 13.72 8.25 47.09
CA VAL A 21 12.57 7.63 46.41
C VAL A 21 12.36 8.24 45.03
N ILE A 22 12.43 9.56 44.90
CA ILE A 22 12.32 10.26 43.62
C ILE A 22 13.48 9.87 42.70
N ALA A 23 14.71 9.87 43.20
CA ALA A 23 15.90 9.49 42.44
C ALA A 23 15.83 8.03 41.97
N ALA A 24 15.34 7.11 42.80
CA ALA A 24 15.12 5.72 42.42
C ALA A 24 14.05 5.60 41.33
N GLY A 25 12.96 6.37 41.43
CA GLY A 25 11.92 6.43 40.40
C GLY A 25 12.44 6.96 39.05
N LEU A 26 13.21 8.05 39.08
CA LEU A 26 13.85 8.60 37.88
C LEU A 26 14.89 7.64 37.30
N GLY A 27 15.71 7.00 38.14
CA GLY A 27 16.67 6.00 37.69
C GLY A 27 16.00 4.79 37.03
N ALA A 28 14.85 4.34 37.55
CA ALA A 28 14.07 3.29 36.90
C ALA A 28 13.54 3.72 35.51
N LEU A 29 13.09 4.97 35.37
CA LEU A 29 12.67 5.53 34.08
C LEU A 29 13.84 5.68 33.10
N GLU A 30 15.01 6.11 33.56
CA GLU A 30 16.23 6.20 32.74
C GLU A 30 16.67 4.83 32.23
N LEU A 31 16.69 3.82 33.10
CA LEU A 31 17.00 2.44 32.70
C LEU A 31 15.99 1.93 31.66
N ARG A 32 14.70 2.20 31.84
CA ARG A 32 13.67 1.83 30.87
C ARG A 32 13.83 2.59 29.55
N PHE A 33 14.20 3.86 29.61
CA PHE A 33 14.46 4.67 28.42
C PHE A 33 15.66 4.13 27.63
N LEU A 34 16.76 3.79 28.30
CA LEU A 34 17.93 3.19 27.68
C LEU A 34 17.62 1.82 27.05
N ASP A 35 16.82 1.00 27.73
CA ASP A 35 16.33 -0.27 27.19
C ASP A 35 15.53 -0.07 25.89
N LEU A 36 14.59 0.89 25.87
CA LEU A 36 13.80 1.18 24.68
C LEU A 36 14.63 1.74 23.53
N GLN A 37 15.62 2.58 23.81
CA GLN A 37 16.43 3.29 22.80
C GLN A 37 17.60 2.46 22.26
N ILE A 38 18.30 1.70 23.11
CA ILE A 38 19.55 1.01 22.74
C ILE A 38 19.29 -0.47 22.50
N LEU A 39 18.71 -1.18 23.49
CA LEU A 39 18.48 -2.63 23.41
C LEU A 39 17.36 -2.95 22.42
N SER A 40 16.25 -2.24 22.53
CA SER A 40 15.07 -2.42 21.67
C SER A 40 15.01 -1.44 20.50
N GLY A 41 15.96 -0.50 20.40
CA GLY A 41 15.93 0.58 19.41
C GLY A 41 15.83 0.09 17.98
N ALA A 42 16.70 -0.86 17.60
CA ALA A 42 16.69 -1.45 16.26
C ALA A 42 15.39 -2.22 15.93
N TYR A 43 14.72 -2.77 16.94
CA TYR A 43 13.43 -3.45 16.77
C TYR A 43 12.30 -2.42 16.51
N TRP A 44 12.17 -1.43 17.39
CA TRP A 44 11.15 -0.38 17.25
C TRP A 44 11.37 0.50 16.03
N HIS A 45 12.63 0.78 15.69
CA HIS A 45 12.97 1.52 14.47
C HIS A 45 12.52 0.74 13.23
N ARG A 46 12.80 -0.57 13.14
CA ARG A 46 12.30 -1.41 12.03
C ARG A 46 10.78 -1.47 11.96
N LEU A 47 10.10 -1.54 13.10
CA LEU A 47 8.64 -1.53 13.14
C LEU A 47 8.08 -0.18 12.65
N ALA A 48 8.70 0.94 13.05
CA ALA A 48 8.35 2.27 12.58
C ALA A 48 8.63 2.46 11.09
N GLU A 49 9.74 1.93 10.58
CA GLU A 49 10.04 1.88 9.14
C GLU A 49 8.96 1.12 8.37
N ASN A 50 8.58 -0.06 8.85
CA ASN A 50 7.56 -0.86 8.19
C ASN A 50 6.18 -0.18 8.19
N ASN A 51 5.88 0.64 9.21
CA ASN A 51 4.63 1.41 9.27
C ASN A 51 4.57 2.56 8.25
N ARG A 52 5.71 3.08 7.78
CA ARG A 52 5.75 4.15 6.77
C ARG A 52 5.97 3.66 5.33
N LEU A 53 6.33 2.39 5.16
CA LEU A 53 6.69 1.80 3.87
C LEU A 53 5.54 0.94 3.34
N ARG A 54 4.90 1.40 2.26
CA ARG A 54 3.92 0.58 1.53
C ARG A 54 4.61 -0.16 0.38
N ARG A 55 4.30 -1.44 0.23
CA ARG A 55 4.66 -2.22 -0.96
C ARG A 55 3.60 -1.99 -2.03
N VAL A 56 4.05 -1.57 -3.21
CA VAL A 56 3.22 -1.32 -4.39
C VAL A 56 3.63 -2.34 -5.45
N PRO A 57 2.73 -3.25 -5.85
CA PRO A 57 3.01 -4.19 -6.93
C PRO A 57 3.07 -3.44 -8.26
N LEU A 58 4.21 -3.56 -8.95
CA LEU A 58 4.43 -2.97 -10.27
C LEU A 58 4.32 -4.06 -11.34
N PRO A 59 3.27 -4.07 -12.17
CA PRO A 59 3.21 -4.98 -13.30
C PRO A 59 4.27 -4.55 -14.31
N GLY A 60 5.09 -5.49 -14.75
CA GLY A 60 6.07 -5.24 -15.80
C GLY A 60 5.39 -4.77 -17.09
N PRO A 61 6.00 -3.84 -17.84
CA PRO A 61 5.46 -3.42 -19.12
C PRO A 61 5.41 -4.62 -20.07
N ARG A 62 4.23 -4.90 -20.62
CA ARG A 62 4.04 -6.02 -21.56
C ARG A 62 4.64 -5.74 -22.93
N GLY A 63 5.00 -6.76 -23.68
CA GLY A 63 5.45 -6.64 -25.06
C GLY A 63 4.45 -5.88 -25.96
N ARG A 64 4.96 -5.10 -26.92
CA ARG A 64 4.13 -4.47 -27.97
C ARG A 64 3.76 -5.49 -29.04
N ILE A 65 2.53 -5.43 -29.54
CA ILE A 65 2.07 -6.28 -30.65
C ILE A 65 2.03 -5.43 -31.91
N TYR A 66 2.59 -5.95 -33.00
CA TYR A 66 2.62 -5.30 -34.31
C TYR A 66 1.97 -6.18 -35.37
N ASP A 67 1.45 -5.56 -36.42
CA ASP A 67 1.11 -6.27 -37.65
C ASP A 67 2.33 -6.50 -38.54
N ALA A 68 2.15 -7.23 -39.64
CA ALA A 68 3.22 -7.54 -40.59
C ALA A 68 3.84 -6.29 -41.26
N ARG A 69 3.19 -5.13 -41.18
CA ARG A 69 3.66 -3.85 -41.73
C ARG A 69 4.24 -2.93 -40.64
N GLY A 70 4.42 -3.44 -39.43
CA GLY A 70 4.96 -2.69 -38.29
C GLY A 70 3.97 -1.72 -37.63
N ARG A 71 2.68 -1.77 -37.95
CA ARG A 71 1.66 -0.96 -37.28
C ARG A 71 1.34 -1.56 -35.91
N VAL A 72 1.31 -0.72 -34.88
CA VAL A 72 1.00 -1.12 -33.51
C VAL A 72 -0.45 -1.61 -33.42
N LEU A 73 -0.64 -2.82 -32.92
CA LEU A 73 -1.93 -3.44 -32.63
C LEU A 73 -2.26 -3.45 -31.13
N ALA A 74 -1.23 -3.50 -30.28
CA ALA A 74 -1.36 -3.34 -28.83
C ALA A 74 -0.12 -2.71 -28.23
N ASP A 75 -0.32 -1.75 -27.33
CA ASP A 75 0.74 -1.01 -26.64
C ASP A 75 0.34 -0.68 -25.20
N ASN A 76 1.29 -0.22 -24.40
CA ASN A 76 1.06 0.24 -23.04
C ASN A 76 1.07 1.76 -23.02
N ARG A 77 0.00 2.38 -22.51
CA ARG A 77 -0.05 3.82 -22.26
C ARG A 77 0.06 4.12 -20.78
N PRO A 78 0.78 5.17 -20.38
CA PRO A 78 0.77 5.64 -18.99
C PRO A 78 -0.66 5.81 -18.47
N SER A 79 -0.92 5.32 -17.27
CA SER A 79 -2.19 5.47 -16.57
C SER A 79 -1.94 5.59 -15.07
N TYR A 80 -3.00 5.91 -14.33
CA TYR A 80 -3.01 5.85 -12.88
C TYR A 80 -3.79 4.63 -12.43
N ARG A 81 -3.27 3.90 -11.44
CA ARG A 81 -3.94 2.76 -10.81
C ARG A 81 -4.41 3.16 -9.42
N LEU A 82 -5.53 2.58 -9.00
CA LEU A 82 -6.05 2.76 -7.65
C LEU A 82 -5.84 1.50 -6.83
N LEU A 83 -5.06 1.64 -5.76
CA LEU A 83 -4.86 0.62 -4.74
C LEU A 83 -5.63 1.00 -3.47
N LEU A 84 -6.20 0.01 -2.80
CA LEU A 84 -6.83 0.14 -1.49
C LEU A 84 -6.07 -0.76 -0.50
N TYR A 85 -5.66 -0.23 0.64
CA TYR A 85 -5.03 -0.97 1.73
C TYR A 85 -6.07 -1.27 2.81
N PRO A 86 -6.74 -2.44 2.81
CA PRO A 86 -7.92 -2.63 3.65
C PRO A 86 -7.61 -2.63 5.15
N ALA A 87 -6.41 -3.07 5.52
CA ALA A 87 -5.93 -3.08 6.90
C ALA A 87 -5.72 -1.67 7.49
N GLU A 88 -5.60 -0.65 6.63
CA GLU A 88 -5.37 0.75 7.04
C GLU A 88 -6.68 1.57 7.02
N ALA A 89 -7.77 0.99 6.54
CA ALA A 89 -9.05 1.67 6.42
C ALA A 89 -9.75 1.80 7.79
N ARG A 90 -10.14 3.02 8.16
CA ARG A 90 -10.96 3.27 9.36
C ARG A 90 -12.37 2.70 9.19
N ASN A 91 -12.96 2.92 8.01
CA ASN A 91 -14.28 2.44 7.65
C ASN A 91 -14.32 2.05 6.17
N LEU A 92 -14.14 0.76 5.90
CA LEU A 92 -14.20 0.22 4.54
C LEU A 92 -15.54 0.49 3.84
N GLY A 93 -16.65 0.50 4.58
CA GLY A 93 -17.97 0.74 4.01
C GLY A 93 -18.11 2.15 3.43
N GLU A 94 -17.57 3.15 4.14
CA GLU A 94 -17.55 4.53 3.68
C GLU A 94 -16.69 4.70 2.42
N THR A 95 -15.50 4.10 2.41
CA THR A 95 -14.58 4.16 1.27
C THR A 95 -15.16 3.46 0.03
N VAL A 96 -15.82 2.31 0.21
CA VAL A 96 -16.54 1.63 -0.88
C VAL A 96 -17.68 2.50 -1.42
N LEU A 97 -18.44 3.16 -0.55
CA LEU A 97 -19.52 4.05 -0.96
C LEU A 97 -18.99 5.29 -1.70
N PHE A 98 -17.88 5.86 -1.25
CA PHE A 98 -17.20 6.97 -1.93
C PHE A 98 -16.75 6.57 -3.34
N LEU A 99 -16.09 5.42 -3.48
CA LEU A 99 -15.65 4.91 -4.78
C LEU A 99 -16.82 4.57 -5.72
N ALA A 100 -17.92 4.06 -5.16
CA ALA A 100 -19.14 3.81 -5.92
C ALA A 100 -19.78 5.11 -6.45
N ARG A 101 -19.82 6.17 -5.63
CA ARG A 101 -20.30 7.51 -6.06
C ARG A 101 -19.41 8.14 -7.12
N LEU A 102 -18.11 7.84 -7.13
CA LEU A 102 -17.20 8.27 -8.18
C LEU A 102 -17.39 7.50 -9.50
N GLY A 103 -18.14 6.40 -9.49
CA GLY A 103 -18.33 5.54 -10.66
C GLY A 103 -17.12 4.65 -10.97
N VAL A 104 -16.23 4.42 -9.99
CA VAL A 104 -15.06 3.53 -10.17
C VAL A 104 -15.49 2.06 -10.26
N GLY A 105 -16.60 1.71 -9.61
CA GLY A 105 -17.21 0.38 -9.64
C GLY A 105 -18.42 0.32 -8.71
N THR A 106 -19.21 -0.74 -8.77
CA THR A 106 -20.36 -0.88 -7.86
C THR A 106 -19.91 -1.31 -6.46
N ALA A 107 -20.69 -0.96 -5.43
CA ALA A 107 -20.38 -1.36 -4.06
C ALA A 107 -20.29 -2.90 -3.90
N ALA A 108 -21.09 -3.65 -4.66
CA ALA A 108 -21.06 -5.12 -4.66
C ALA A 108 -19.75 -5.66 -5.25
N GLU A 109 -19.34 -5.16 -6.42
CA GLU A 109 -18.09 -5.56 -7.08
C GLU A 109 -16.86 -5.21 -6.24
N LEU A 110 -16.84 -4.02 -5.65
CA LEU A 110 -15.74 -3.56 -4.80
C LEU A 110 -15.62 -4.43 -3.54
N ASN A 111 -16.72 -4.72 -2.86
CA ASN A 111 -16.73 -5.62 -1.71
C ASN A 111 -16.30 -7.04 -2.07
N ALA A 112 -16.76 -7.56 -3.22
CA ALA A 112 -16.38 -8.87 -3.71
C ALA A 112 -14.88 -8.96 -4.00
N ARG A 113 -14.28 -7.90 -4.55
CA ARG A 113 -12.83 -7.78 -4.74
C ARG A 113 -12.12 -7.77 -3.40
N ILE A 114 -12.49 -6.86 -2.49
CA ILE A 114 -11.85 -6.70 -1.18
C ILE A 114 -11.82 -8.04 -0.41
N ARG A 115 -12.91 -8.79 -0.44
CA ARG A 115 -13.08 -10.07 0.28
C ARG A 115 -12.65 -11.30 -0.54
N ALA A 116 -11.93 -11.12 -1.65
CA ALA A 116 -11.51 -12.24 -2.48
C ALA A 116 -10.58 -13.20 -1.70
N PRO A 117 -10.79 -14.52 -1.77
CA PRO A 117 -9.98 -15.50 -1.07
C PRO A 117 -8.56 -15.57 -1.64
N GLY A 118 -7.59 -15.93 -0.80
CA GLY A 118 -6.17 -16.05 -1.19
C GLY A 118 -5.36 -14.76 -1.09
N ARG A 119 -5.95 -13.68 -0.54
CA ARG A 119 -5.26 -12.41 -0.30
C ARG A 119 -4.45 -12.41 0.98
N GLN A 120 -3.27 -11.80 0.92
CA GLN A 120 -2.44 -11.59 2.10
C GLN A 120 -3.03 -10.44 2.94
N PRO A 121 -3.04 -10.54 4.29
CA PRO A 121 -3.69 -9.54 5.16
C PRO A 121 -3.23 -8.09 4.97
N MET A 122 -1.98 -7.88 4.54
CA MET A 122 -1.38 -6.55 4.35
C MET A 122 -1.17 -6.17 2.87
N ALA A 123 -1.61 -7.01 1.93
CA ALA A 123 -1.47 -6.70 0.51
C ALA A 123 -2.52 -5.66 0.07
N PRO A 124 -2.15 -4.73 -0.82
CA PRO A 124 -3.11 -3.82 -1.42
C PRO A 124 -4.07 -4.56 -2.33
N VAL A 125 -5.20 -3.93 -2.57
CA VAL A 125 -6.27 -4.37 -3.47
C VAL A 125 -6.29 -3.45 -4.67
N LEU A 126 -6.12 -3.99 -5.87
CA LEU A 126 -6.34 -3.25 -7.10
C LEU A 126 -7.84 -3.01 -7.31
N ILE A 127 -8.23 -1.78 -7.04
CA ILE A 127 -9.60 -1.31 -7.25
C ILE A 127 -9.83 -1.00 -8.72
N SER A 128 -8.91 -0.24 -9.33
CA SER A 128 -8.98 0.10 -10.75
C SER A 128 -7.61 0.01 -11.42
N PRO A 129 -7.48 -0.71 -12.55
CA PRO A 129 -6.25 -0.79 -13.33
C PRO A 129 -5.99 0.49 -14.14
N SER A 130 -6.99 1.37 -14.30
CA SER A 130 -6.81 2.65 -14.97
C SER A 130 -7.86 3.65 -14.47
N LEU A 131 -7.41 4.74 -13.88
CA LEU A 131 -8.22 5.89 -13.53
C LEU A 131 -8.14 6.96 -14.62
N ARG A 132 -9.24 7.71 -14.77
CA ARG A 132 -9.22 8.97 -15.50
C ARG A 132 -8.63 10.07 -14.62
N TRP A 133 -8.10 11.12 -15.24
CA TRP A 133 -7.47 12.21 -14.50
C TRP A 133 -8.44 12.89 -13.53
N GLU A 134 -9.71 13.01 -13.90
CA GLU A 134 -10.76 13.60 -13.06
C GLU A 134 -11.01 12.76 -11.81
N ASP A 135 -10.92 11.43 -11.91
CA ASP A 135 -11.10 10.54 -10.77
C ASP A 135 -9.88 10.61 -9.84
N VAL A 136 -8.67 10.72 -10.41
CA VAL A 136 -7.44 10.91 -9.64
C VAL A 136 -7.49 12.19 -8.80
N THR A 137 -7.92 13.31 -9.39
CA THR A 137 -7.99 14.58 -8.65
C THR A 137 -9.03 14.53 -7.54
N ARG A 138 -10.20 13.93 -7.80
CA ARG A 138 -11.26 13.76 -6.78
C ARG A 138 -10.82 12.86 -5.62
N ILE A 139 -10.12 11.77 -5.90
CA ILE A 139 -9.57 10.88 -4.87
C ILE A 139 -8.51 11.63 -4.05
N ARG A 140 -7.56 12.29 -4.72
CA ARG A 140 -6.50 13.06 -4.04
C ARG A 140 -7.06 14.22 -3.21
N ALA A 141 -8.16 14.83 -3.62
CA ALA A 141 -8.82 15.89 -2.85
C ALA A 141 -9.39 15.39 -1.51
N ARG A 142 -9.77 14.11 -1.43
CA ARG A 142 -10.27 13.46 -0.20
C ARG A 142 -9.29 12.46 0.41
N GLN A 143 -8.00 12.63 0.11
CA GLN A 143 -6.95 11.74 0.60
C GLN A 143 -6.90 11.70 2.13
N THR A 144 -7.26 12.80 2.80
CA THR A 144 -7.36 12.87 4.28
C THR A 144 -8.47 12.02 4.85
N ASP A 145 -9.61 11.94 4.15
CA ASP A 145 -10.76 11.15 4.57
C ASP A 145 -10.53 9.65 4.29
N HIS A 146 -9.77 9.36 3.22
CA HIS A 146 -9.48 8.00 2.76
C HIS A 146 -7.97 7.73 2.62
N PRO A 147 -7.20 7.71 3.73
CA PRO A 147 -5.74 7.51 3.72
C PRO A 147 -5.31 6.13 3.21
N GLU A 148 -6.22 5.15 3.20
CA GLU A 148 -6.01 3.80 2.67
C GLU A 148 -6.03 3.72 1.14
N LEU A 149 -6.53 4.76 0.46
CA LEU A 149 -6.53 4.83 -1.00
C LEU A 149 -5.19 5.38 -1.48
N VAL A 150 -4.56 4.68 -2.42
CA VAL A 150 -3.28 5.08 -3.00
C VAL A 150 -3.40 5.09 -4.51
N VAL A 151 -3.16 6.26 -5.08
CA VAL A 151 -3.03 6.42 -6.53
C VAL A 151 -1.56 6.27 -6.90
N VAL A 152 -1.26 5.29 -7.74
CA VAL A 152 0.10 5.00 -8.22
C VAL A 152 0.15 5.09 -9.73
N ASP A 153 1.33 5.42 -10.26
CA ASP A 153 1.58 5.39 -11.69
C ASP A 153 1.60 3.92 -12.18
N GLY A 154 1.14 3.71 -13.40
CA GLY A 154 1.15 2.41 -14.04
C GLY A 154 0.90 2.53 -15.53
N PHE A 155 0.49 1.41 -16.12
CA PHE A 155 0.16 1.35 -17.53
C PHE A 155 -1.20 0.71 -17.74
N ARG A 156 -1.93 1.23 -18.74
CA ARG A 156 -3.11 0.58 -19.31
C ARG A 156 -2.75 0.01 -20.67
N ARG A 157 -3.26 -1.19 -20.96
CA ARG A 157 -3.18 -1.75 -22.30
C ARG A 157 -4.07 -0.94 -23.25
N TRP A 158 -3.53 -0.55 -24.39
CA TRP A 158 -4.18 0.26 -25.42
C TRP A 158 -4.18 -0.49 -26.74
N TYR A 159 -5.36 -0.61 -27.34
CA TYR A 159 -5.61 -1.30 -28.61
C TYR A 159 -6.06 -0.27 -29.65
N PRO A 160 -5.17 0.26 -30.51
CA PRO A 160 -5.50 1.40 -31.38
C PRO A 160 -6.63 1.10 -32.39
N GLN A 161 -6.70 -0.14 -32.87
CA GLN A 161 -7.66 -0.61 -33.88
C GLN A 161 -8.94 -1.15 -33.26
N GLY A 162 -8.99 -1.27 -31.92
CA GLY A 162 -10.17 -1.61 -31.15
C GLY A 162 -10.91 -2.85 -31.68
N PRO A 163 -12.19 -2.73 -32.06
CA PRO A 163 -13.01 -3.87 -32.50
C PRO A 163 -12.47 -4.62 -33.74
N LEU A 164 -11.78 -3.92 -34.65
CA LEU A 164 -11.33 -4.49 -35.92
C LEU A 164 -10.37 -5.68 -35.73
N THR A 165 -9.59 -5.65 -34.65
CA THR A 165 -8.60 -6.68 -34.34
C THR A 165 -8.88 -7.38 -33.02
N ALA A 166 -10.02 -7.11 -32.37
CA ALA A 166 -10.30 -7.57 -31.01
C ALA A 166 -10.29 -9.10 -30.86
N HIS A 167 -10.77 -9.84 -31.86
CA HIS A 167 -10.75 -11.31 -31.82
C HIS A 167 -9.36 -11.91 -32.06
N ALA A 168 -8.58 -11.29 -32.94
CA ALA A 168 -7.23 -11.75 -33.26
C ALA A 168 -6.23 -11.39 -32.16
N VAL A 169 -6.19 -10.12 -31.75
CA VAL A 169 -5.28 -9.61 -30.71
C VAL A 169 -5.74 -10.06 -29.34
N GLY A 170 -7.04 -9.97 -29.06
CA GLY A 170 -7.61 -10.30 -27.77
C GLY A 170 -7.63 -9.13 -26.79
N HIS A 171 -7.81 -9.45 -25.51
CA HIS A 171 -7.84 -8.49 -24.42
C HIS A 171 -7.25 -9.08 -23.15
N LEU A 172 -7.07 -8.26 -22.12
CA LEU A 172 -6.61 -8.68 -20.80
C LEU A 172 -7.80 -8.87 -19.87
N ARG A 173 -7.65 -9.76 -18.89
CA ARG A 173 -8.56 -9.92 -17.76
C ARG A 173 -7.77 -10.12 -16.47
N LEU A 174 -8.45 -9.96 -15.34
CA LEU A 174 -7.87 -10.40 -14.07
C LEU A 174 -7.70 -11.92 -14.08
N VAL A 175 -6.67 -12.37 -13.37
CA VAL A 175 -6.40 -13.80 -13.24
C VAL A 175 -7.57 -14.52 -12.57
N SER A 176 -7.88 -15.72 -13.09
CA SER A 176 -8.99 -16.52 -12.60
C SER A 176 -8.59 -17.33 -11.37
N ARG A 177 -9.59 -17.76 -10.59
CA ARG A 177 -9.35 -18.67 -9.45
C ARG A 177 -8.69 -19.99 -9.86
N LYS A 178 -8.91 -20.45 -11.09
CA LYS A 178 -8.29 -21.68 -11.60
C LYS A 178 -6.79 -21.49 -11.81
N GLU A 179 -6.38 -20.35 -12.37
CA GLU A 179 -4.98 -19.99 -12.59
C GLU A 179 -4.25 -19.71 -11.29
N LEU A 180 -4.89 -19.01 -10.33
CA LEU A 180 -4.34 -18.79 -8.99
C LEU A 180 -4.04 -20.09 -8.23
N ARG A 181 -4.80 -21.16 -8.48
CA ARG A 181 -4.56 -22.49 -7.90
C ARG A 181 -3.47 -23.26 -8.64
N ALA A 182 -3.34 -23.03 -9.94
CA ALA A 182 -2.37 -23.71 -10.79
C ALA A 182 -0.94 -23.14 -10.63
N GLN A 183 -0.82 -21.85 -10.33
CA GLN A 183 0.45 -21.17 -10.14
C GLN A 183 0.54 -20.57 -8.73
N SER A 184 1.37 -21.16 -7.88
CA SER A 184 1.62 -20.64 -6.54
C SER A 184 2.34 -19.29 -6.60
N GLY A 185 1.92 -18.36 -5.74
CA GLY A 185 2.56 -17.03 -5.61
C GLY A 185 2.06 -15.96 -6.58
N LEU A 186 1.08 -16.26 -7.44
CA LEU A 186 0.48 -15.27 -8.33
C LEU A 186 -0.52 -14.37 -7.58
N ASP A 187 -0.44 -13.05 -7.80
CA ASP A 187 -1.33 -12.07 -7.16
C ASP A 187 -2.74 -12.10 -7.82
N PRO A 188 -3.84 -12.16 -7.05
CA PRO A 188 -5.21 -12.07 -7.58
C PRO A 188 -5.50 -10.85 -8.47
N ASP A 189 -4.72 -9.80 -8.32
CA ASP A 189 -4.87 -8.54 -9.07
C ASP A 189 -3.99 -8.48 -10.34
N THR A 190 -3.35 -9.59 -10.69
CA THR A 190 -2.55 -9.74 -11.91
C THR A 190 -3.47 -9.74 -13.14
N LEU A 191 -3.09 -8.96 -14.16
CA LEU A 191 -3.74 -8.98 -15.47
C LEU A 191 -3.04 -9.98 -16.39
N VAL A 192 -3.81 -10.90 -16.95
CA VAL A 192 -3.37 -11.94 -17.89
C VAL A 192 -4.14 -11.85 -19.20
N GLY A 193 -3.53 -12.31 -20.28
CA GLY A 193 -4.17 -12.45 -21.58
C GLY A 193 -5.40 -13.34 -21.53
N ALA A 194 -6.54 -12.80 -21.92
CA ALA A 194 -7.82 -13.51 -21.88
C ALA A 194 -8.05 -14.34 -23.15
N THR A 195 -7.77 -13.75 -24.31
CA THR A 195 -8.09 -14.31 -25.64
C THR A 195 -7.03 -13.90 -26.66
N GLY A 196 -7.11 -14.46 -27.87
CA GLY A 196 -6.28 -14.05 -29.01
C GLY A 196 -4.78 -14.21 -28.77
N ILE A 197 -4.00 -13.36 -29.42
CA ILE A 197 -2.54 -13.29 -29.26
C ILE A 197 -2.13 -12.99 -27.82
N GLU A 198 -2.89 -12.14 -27.10
CA GLU A 198 -2.59 -11.83 -25.69
C GLU A 198 -2.55 -13.09 -24.81
N ALA A 199 -3.45 -14.06 -25.02
CA ALA A 199 -3.45 -15.33 -24.29
C ALA A 199 -2.42 -16.33 -24.82
N LEU A 200 -2.27 -16.41 -26.14
CA LEU A 200 -1.37 -17.37 -26.80
C LEU A 200 0.11 -17.08 -26.50
N ALA A 201 0.48 -15.79 -26.51
CA ALA A 201 1.83 -15.31 -26.30
C ALA A 201 2.04 -14.74 -24.89
N GLU A 202 1.24 -15.15 -23.89
CA GLU A 202 1.36 -14.63 -22.51
C GLU A 202 2.78 -14.75 -21.97
N LYS A 203 3.49 -15.84 -22.27
CA LYS A 203 4.85 -16.07 -21.78
C LYS A 203 5.87 -15.10 -22.38
N GLU A 204 5.72 -14.70 -23.65
CA GLU A 204 6.62 -13.72 -24.27
C GLU A 204 6.17 -12.27 -24.02
N LEU A 205 4.86 -12.05 -23.88
CA LEU A 205 4.28 -10.72 -23.71
C LEU A 205 4.28 -10.26 -22.25
N ALA A 206 4.19 -11.17 -21.29
CA ALA A 206 4.20 -10.80 -19.87
C ALA A 206 5.56 -10.19 -19.50
N GLY A 207 5.52 -8.96 -18.99
CA GLY A 207 6.68 -8.36 -18.35
C GLY A 207 6.95 -9.07 -17.01
N VAL A 208 8.19 -8.94 -16.53
CA VAL A 208 8.54 -9.42 -15.18
C VAL A 208 7.83 -8.52 -14.15
N PRO A 209 7.09 -9.09 -13.18
CA PRO A 209 6.47 -8.29 -12.14
C PRO A 209 7.53 -7.78 -11.16
N GLY A 210 7.57 -6.46 -11.00
CA GLY A 210 8.42 -5.77 -10.05
C GLY A 210 7.67 -5.39 -8.77
N GLN A 211 8.41 -4.80 -7.82
CA GLN A 211 7.84 -4.23 -6.61
C GLN A 211 8.49 -2.90 -6.29
N ARG A 212 7.68 -1.94 -5.87
CA ARG A 212 8.15 -0.64 -5.39
C ARG A 212 7.82 -0.48 -3.92
N ARG A 213 8.79 -0.03 -3.13
CA ARG A 213 8.58 0.40 -1.74
C ARG A 213 8.47 1.90 -1.73
N VAL A 214 7.30 2.41 -1.36
CA VAL A 214 7.04 3.85 -1.31
C VAL A 214 6.86 4.30 0.13
N VAL A 215 7.42 5.46 0.46
CA VAL A 215 7.10 6.14 1.72
C VAL A 215 5.77 6.83 1.56
N VAL A 216 4.88 6.60 2.51
CA VAL A 216 3.60 7.31 2.58
C VAL A 216 3.54 8.19 3.82
N SER A 217 2.84 9.32 3.70
CA SER A 217 2.50 10.14 4.87
C SER A 217 1.41 9.46 5.71
N ALA A 218 1.17 9.95 6.93
CA ALA A 218 0.05 9.53 7.77
C ALA A 218 -1.34 9.73 7.12
N VAL A 219 -1.40 10.54 6.06
CA VAL A 219 -2.59 10.85 5.27
C VAL A 219 -2.65 9.96 4.01
N GLY A 220 -1.69 9.05 3.82
CA GLY A 220 -1.65 8.13 2.68
C GLY A 220 -1.08 8.71 1.37
N ARG A 221 -0.57 9.94 1.40
CA ARG A 221 0.11 10.55 0.23
C ARG A 221 1.48 9.90 0.04
N VAL A 222 1.77 9.46 -1.19
CA VAL A 222 3.11 8.98 -1.57
C VAL A 222 4.10 10.15 -1.54
N LEU A 223 5.13 10.05 -0.71
CA LEU A 223 6.18 11.06 -0.54
C LEU A 223 7.41 10.78 -1.38
N GLY A 224 7.68 9.51 -1.68
CA GLY A 224 8.85 9.12 -2.47
C GLY A 224 9.03 7.61 -2.56
N ILE A 225 9.98 7.21 -3.39
CA ILE A 225 10.37 5.83 -3.64
C ILE A 225 11.61 5.54 -2.81
N VAL A 226 11.58 4.48 -2.01
CA VAL A 226 12.73 4.03 -1.21
C VAL A 226 13.53 2.98 -1.95
N ASP A 227 12.83 2.08 -2.62
CA ASP A 227 13.42 0.95 -3.30
C ASP A 227 12.51 0.50 -4.45
N GLU A 228 13.09 0.09 -5.55
CA GLU A 228 12.38 -0.37 -6.74
C GLU A 228 13.10 -1.58 -7.31
N THR A 229 12.42 -2.72 -7.24
CA THR A 229 12.80 -3.92 -7.97
C THR A 229 12.05 -3.87 -9.31
N PRO A 230 12.74 -3.62 -10.43
CA PRO A 230 12.11 -3.59 -11.75
C PRO A 230 11.58 -4.95 -12.18
#